data_AF-A0A6C0KPN7-F1
#
_entry.id   AF-A0A6C0KPN7-F1
#
_cell.length_a   1.000
_cell.length_b   1.000
_cell.length_c   1.000
_cell.angle_alpha   90.00
_cell.angle_beta   90.00
_cell.angle_gamma   90.00
#
_symmetry.space_group_name_H-M   'P 1'
#
loop_
_entity.id
_entity.type
_entity.pdbx_description
1 polymer ?
#
loop_
_entity_poly.entity_id
_entity_poly.type
_entity_poly.pdbx_seq_one_letter_code
_entity_poly.pdbx_strand_id
1 'polypeptide(L)'
;MFNIILGIYIIVAIFVIGGGTFTFYKKAQSIAALLFFIGTLTSFILFGLKWFSSSDSLFSKTPVSWPPTVNTCPDYLIYDSKANTCIDLIGVSKNGALKKYQPGSSDFFSLQTASSDPEARKKELCTRAIAAGLTWEGITNGESCTISMDTRV
;
A
#
# COMPACT_ATOMS: atom_id res chain seq x y z
N MET A 1 -28.48 -6.95 0.99
CA MET A 1 -27.99 -8.30 0.60
C MET A 1 -27.20 -8.86 1.75
N PHE A 2 -27.47 -10.09 2.17
CA PHE A 2 -26.70 -10.73 3.25
C PHE A 2 -25.29 -11.04 2.75
N ASN A 3 -24.27 -10.55 3.46
CA ASN A 3 -22.89 -10.86 3.12
C ASN A 3 -22.59 -12.30 3.58
N ILE A 4 -22.64 -13.24 2.63
CA ILE A 4 -22.43 -14.67 2.89
C ILE A 4 -21.08 -14.93 3.57
N ILE A 5 -20.05 -14.15 3.20
CA ILE A 5 -18.70 -14.27 3.76
C ILE A 5 -18.71 -13.86 5.25
N LEU A 6 -19.44 -12.80 5.60
CA LEU A 6 -19.63 -12.41 7.01
C LEU A 6 -20.37 -13.51 7.80
N GLY A 7 -21.38 -14.14 7.20
CA GLY A 7 -22.09 -15.26 7.83
C GLY A 7 -21.16 -16.43 8.16
N ILE A 8 -20.34 -16.86 7.19
CA ILE A 8 -19.34 -17.92 7.39
C ILE A 8 -18.33 -17.53 8.47
N TYR A 9 -17.87 -16.28 8.47
CA TYR A 9 -16.93 -15.77 9.47
C TYR A 9 -17.48 -15.88 10.89
N ILE A 10 -18.74 -15.50 11.11
CA ILE A 10 -19.39 -15.58 12.43
C ILE A 10 -19.50 -17.04 12.90
N ILE A 11 -19.87 -17.96 12.01
CA ILE A 11 -19.98 -19.39 12.33
C ILE A 11 -18.62 -19.94 12.77
N VAL A 12 -17.56 -19.66 12.02
CA VAL A 12 -16.20 -20.08 12.36
C VAL A 12 -15.75 -19.49 13.70
N ALA A 13 -16.02 -18.21 13.94
CA ALA A 13 -15.69 -17.55 15.21
C ALA A 13 -16.35 -18.25 16.41
N ILE A 14 -17.64 -18.61 16.31
CA ILE A 14 -18.36 -19.33 17.37
C ILE A 14 -17.72 -20.70 17.63
N PHE A 15 -17.38 -21.46 16.59
CA PHE A 15 -16.73 -22.77 16.75
C PHE A 15 -15.35 -22.66 17.38
N VAL A 16 -14.54 -21.67 17.00
CA VAL A 16 -13.19 -21.48 17.54
C VAL A 16 -13.24 -21.02 18.99
N ILE A 17 -14.06 -20.01 19.31
CA ILE A 17 -14.21 -19.49 20.67
C ILE A 17 -14.79 -20.58 21.57
N GLY A 18 -15.94 -21.16 21.20
CA GLY A 18 -16.62 -22.18 21.99
C GLY A 18 -15.79 -23.46 22.13
N GLY A 19 -15.28 -23.99 21.02
CA GLY A 19 -14.48 -25.21 21.00
C GLY A 19 -13.15 -25.07 21.73
N GLY A 20 -12.46 -23.95 21.54
CA GLY A 20 -11.20 -23.64 22.24
C GLY A 20 -11.42 -23.50 23.75
N THR A 21 -12.39 -22.68 24.18
CA THR A 21 -12.72 -22.50 25.60
C THR A 21 -13.14 -23.81 26.26
N PHE A 22 -13.95 -24.64 25.59
CA PHE A 22 -14.37 -25.94 26.10
C PHE A 22 -13.19 -26.91 26.28
N THR A 23 -12.21 -26.87 25.38
CA THR A 23 -11.00 -27.69 25.46
C THR A 23 -10.15 -27.31 26.68
N PHE A 24 -10.01 -26.02 26.98
CA PHE A 24 -9.31 -25.56 28.19
C PHE A 24 -10.08 -25.86 29.47
N TYR A 25 -11.42 -25.74 29.42
CA TYR A 25 -12.28 -26.06 30.55
C TYR A 25 -12.16 -27.55 30.95
N LYS A 26 -12.15 -28.46 29.96
CA LYS A 26 -11.94 -29.90 30.20
C LYS A 26 -10.59 -30.24 30.83
N LYS A 27 -9.58 -29.40 30.65
CA LYS A 27 -8.25 -29.56 31.27
C LYS A 27 -8.17 -28.96 32.67
N ALA A 28 -9.29 -28.55 33.26
CA ALA A 28 -9.37 -27.85 34.55
C ALA A 28 -8.54 -26.55 34.63
N GLN A 29 -8.23 -25.95 33.47
CA GLN A 29 -7.47 -24.71 33.37
C GLN A 29 -8.40 -23.51 33.21
N SER A 30 -9.19 -23.21 34.25
CA SER A 30 -10.26 -22.19 34.20
C SER A 30 -9.74 -20.79 33.89
N ILE A 31 -8.57 -20.42 34.43
CA ILE A 31 -7.95 -19.11 34.15
C ILE A 31 -7.53 -19.00 32.68
N ALA A 32 -6.94 -20.06 32.13
CA ALA A 32 -6.54 -20.09 30.71
C ALA A 32 -7.77 -20.05 29.79
N ALA A 33 -8.85 -20.74 30.15
CA ALA A 33 -10.10 -20.73 29.41
C ALA A 33 -10.72 -19.32 29.34
N LEU A 34 -10.68 -18.56 30.46
CA LEU A 34 -11.16 -17.18 30.53
C LEU A 34 -10.31 -16.25 29.65
N LEU A 35 -8.99 -16.32 29.77
CA LEU A 35 -8.08 -15.50 28.97
C LEU A 35 -8.20 -15.80 27.48
N PHE A 36 -8.32 -17.08 27.12
CA PHE A 36 -8.55 -17.50 25.74
C PHE A 36 -9.88 -16.95 25.20
N PHE A 37 -10.97 -17.07 25.96
CA PHE A 37 -12.28 -16.57 25.54
C PHE A 37 -12.24 -15.06 25.25
N ILE A 38 -11.71 -14.27 26.19
CA ILE A 38 -11.63 -12.82 26.03
C ILE A 38 -10.72 -12.45 24.85
N GLY A 39 -9.52 -13.03 24.78
CA GLY A 39 -8.54 -12.70 23.74
C GLY A 39 -9.02 -13.06 22.33
N THR A 40 -9.63 -14.24 22.17
CA THR A 40 -10.18 -14.67 20.87
C THR A 40 -11.41 -13.86 20.49
N LEU A 41 -12.32 -13.58 21.42
CA LEU A 41 -13.49 -12.73 21.18
C LEU A 41 -13.07 -11.32 20.71
N THR A 42 -12.15 -10.67 21.41
CA THR A 42 -11.65 -9.34 21.02
C THR A 42 -10.99 -9.38 19.65
N SER A 43 -10.18 -10.41 19.36
CA SER A 43 -9.53 -10.57 18.05
C SER A 43 -10.56 -10.71 16.93
N PHE A 44 -11.54 -11.60 17.06
CA PHE A 44 -12.58 -11.79 16.05
C PHE A 44 -13.46 -10.54 15.85
N ILE A 45 -13.70 -9.75 16.90
CA ILE A 45 -14.40 -8.48 16.77
C ILE A 45 -13.56 -7.48 15.96
N LEU A 46 -12.29 -7.27 16.32
CA LEU A 46 -11.43 -6.29 15.64
C LEU A 46 -11.22 -6.63 14.16
N PHE A 47 -10.93 -7.89 13.87
CA PHE A 47 -10.76 -8.36 12.50
C PHE A 47 -12.08 -8.40 11.72
N GLY A 48 -13.20 -8.70 12.39
CA GLY A 48 -14.52 -8.63 11.78
C GLY A 48 -14.88 -7.20 11.37
N LEU A 49 -14.61 -6.23 12.24
CA LEU A 49 -14.78 -4.81 11.93
C LEU A 49 -13.83 -4.37 10.80
N LYS A 50 -12.57 -4.82 10.81
CA LYS A 50 -11.62 -4.46 9.75
C LYS A 50 -12.05 -4.93 8.36
N TRP A 51 -12.61 -6.14 8.23
CA TRP A 51 -12.96 -6.72 6.94
C TRP A 51 -14.40 -6.49 6.49
N PHE A 52 -15.34 -6.31 7.42
CA PHE A 52 -16.76 -6.26 7.10
C PHE A 52 -17.47 -4.97 7.56
N SER A 53 -16.77 -4.03 8.19
CA SER A 53 -17.36 -2.72 8.52
C SER A 53 -17.40 -1.82 7.28
N SER A 54 -18.34 -0.87 7.28
CA SER A 54 -18.49 0.12 6.22
C SER A 54 -17.21 0.95 6.04
N SER A 55 -17.00 1.45 4.83
CA SER A 55 -15.82 2.20 4.36
C SER A 55 -15.46 3.46 5.18
N ASP A 56 -16.38 3.92 6.05
CA ASP A 56 -16.18 5.05 6.95
C ASP A 56 -15.83 4.68 8.40
N SER A 57 -15.66 3.38 8.70
CA SER A 57 -15.28 2.95 10.04
C SER A 57 -13.80 3.26 10.35
N LEU A 58 -13.51 3.58 11.62
CA LEU A 58 -12.15 3.88 12.10
C LEU A 58 -11.13 2.77 11.84
N PHE A 59 -11.59 1.53 11.63
CA PHE A 59 -10.74 0.36 11.39
C PHE A 59 -10.64 -0.04 9.91
N SER A 60 -11.43 0.57 9.03
CA SER A 60 -11.40 0.34 7.58
C SER A 60 -10.43 1.27 6.84
N LYS A 61 -10.14 2.45 7.42
CA LYS A 61 -9.21 3.43 6.83
C LYS A 61 -7.78 3.00 7.07
N THR A 62 -7.14 2.44 6.05
CA THR A 62 -5.68 2.31 6.03
C THR A 62 -5.08 3.71 5.84
N PRO A 63 -4.22 4.18 6.74
CA PRO A 63 -3.67 5.55 6.67
C PRO A 63 -2.76 5.76 5.44
N VAL A 64 -2.32 4.67 4.80
CA VAL A 64 -1.46 4.67 3.63
C VAL A 64 -1.93 3.60 2.64
N SER A 65 -1.89 3.92 1.34
CA SER A 65 -2.11 2.94 0.27
C SER A 65 -0.93 1.98 0.20
N TRP A 66 -1.21 0.67 0.19
CA TRP A 66 -0.21 -0.38 0.04
C TRP A 66 -0.23 -0.90 -1.41
N PRO A 67 0.93 -1.06 -2.08
CA PRO A 67 2.28 -0.84 -1.57
C PRO A 67 2.63 0.65 -1.41
N PRO A 68 3.40 1.03 -0.37
CA PRO A 68 3.90 2.38 -0.25
C PRO A 68 4.75 2.70 -1.49
N THR A 69 4.66 3.94 -1.97
CA THR A 69 5.62 4.45 -2.95
C THR A 69 6.98 4.51 -2.25
N VAL A 70 7.81 3.47 -2.43
CA VAL A 70 9.05 3.28 -1.67
C VAL A 70 10.13 4.29 -2.08
N ASN A 71 10.07 4.81 -3.31
CA ASN A 71 11.17 5.55 -3.91
C ASN A 71 10.78 6.96 -4.34
N THR A 72 11.64 7.93 -3.99
CA THR A 72 11.54 9.34 -4.40
C THR A 72 11.85 9.55 -5.89
N CYS A 73 12.62 8.65 -6.49
CA CYS A 73 13.00 8.67 -7.90
C CYS A 73 12.40 7.48 -8.66
N PRO A 74 12.30 7.59 -10.00
CA PRO A 74 12.04 6.45 -10.88
C PRO A 74 13.02 5.30 -10.65
N ASP A 75 12.63 4.09 -11.03
CA ASP A 75 13.38 2.88 -10.71
C ASP A 75 14.80 2.96 -11.29
N TYR A 76 15.79 2.56 -10.48
CA TYR A 76 17.22 2.59 -10.81
C TYR A 76 17.86 3.97 -11.00
N LEU A 77 17.11 5.06 -10.81
CA LEU A 77 17.69 6.41 -10.74
C LEU A 77 18.13 6.75 -9.31
N ILE A 78 19.16 7.57 -9.21
CA ILE A 78 19.74 8.01 -7.94
C ILE A 78 19.31 9.45 -7.68
N TYR A 79 18.85 9.72 -6.47
CA TYR A 79 18.48 11.06 -6.05
C TYR A 79 19.74 11.92 -5.77
N ASP A 80 19.85 13.06 -6.46
CA ASP A 80 20.82 14.10 -6.15
C ASP A 80 20.16 15.18 -5.29
N SER A 81 20.54 15.22 -4.01
CA SER A 81 20.02 16.17 -3.04
C SER A 81 20.44 17.62 -3.30
N LYS A 82 21.52 17.86 -4.07
CA LYS A 82 22.00 19.21 -4.37
C LYS A 82 21.14 19.92 -5.40
N ALA A 83 20.69 19.17 -6.40
CA ALA A 83 19.85 19.68 -7.48
C ALA A 83 18.35 19.36 -7.30
N ASN A 84 18.00 18.49 -6.34
CA ASN A 84 16.65 17.96 -6.15
C ASN A 84 16.12 17.28 -7.44
N THR A 85 16.98 16.47 -8.05
CA THR A 85 16.74 15.78 -9.32
C THR A 85 17.14 14.31 -9.19
N CYS A 86 16.71 13.50 -10.15
CA CYS A 86 17.08 12.10 -10.25
C CYS A 86 18.02 11.92 -11.45
N ILE A 87 19.17 11.31 -11.23
CA ILE A 87 20.18 11.06 -12.27
C ILE A 87 20.22 9.58 -12.62
N ASP A 88 20.47 9.29 -13.90
CA ASP A 88 20.61 7.93 -14.41
C ASP A 88 22.09 7.61 -14.65
N LEU A 89 22.71 6.80 -13.80
CA LEU A 89 24.11 6.40 -13.96
C LEU A 89 24.31 5.18 -14.87
N ILE A 90 23.22 4.48 -15.23
CA ILE A 90 23.29 3.17 -15.88
C ILE A 90 22.79 3.25 -17.33
N GLY A 91 21.81 4.12 -17.60
CA GLY A 91 21.15 4.26 -18.90
C GLY A 91 19.91 3.35 -19.00
N VAL A 92 18.97 3.49 -18.06
CA VAL A 92 17.76 2.65 -17.98
C VAL A 92 16.59 3.15 -18.83
N SER A 93 16.68 4.37 -19.36
CA SER A 93 15.67 4.92 -20.28
C SER A 93 15.52 4.07 -21.54
N LYS A 94 14.31 3.54 -21.78
CA LYS A 94 14.03 2.67 -22.93
C LYS A 94 14.02 3.41 -24.28
N ASN A 95 13.73 4.71 -24.26
CA ASN A 95 13.56 5.52 -25.47
C ASN A 95 14.71 6.54 -25.69
N GLY A 96 15.72 6.55 -24.82
CA GLY A 96 16.86 7.46 -24.90
C GLY A 96 16.53 8.93 -24.62
N ALA A 97 15.32 9.22 -24.13
CA ALA A 97 14.90 10.58 -23.76
C ALA A 97 15.64 11.08 -22.52
N LEU A 98 16.06 10.17 -21.63
CA LEU A 98 17.02 10.45 -20.57
C LEU A 98 18.33 9.72 -20.91
N LYS A 99 19.42 10.45 -21.02
CA LYS A 99 20.75 9.88 -21.26
C LYS A 99 21.42 9.53 -19.94
N LYS A 100 22.39 8.61 -20.03
CA LYS A 100 23.30 8.33 -18.92
C LYS A 100 23.99 9.62 -18.49
N TYR A 101 23.81 9.98 -17.23
CA TYR A 101 24.34 11.20 -16.64
C TYR A 101 25.86 11.26 -16.74
N GLN A 102 26.35 12.41 -17.18
CA GLN A 102 27.76 12.78 -17.12
C GLN A 102 27.95 14.01 -16.22
N PRO A 103 29.06 14.11 -15.47
CA PRO A 103 29.34 15.28 -14.65
C PRO A 103 29.31 16.57 -15.49
N GLY A 104 28.44 17.52 -15.13
CA GLY A 104 28.25 18.78 -15.86
C GLY A 104 27.22 18.74 -17.01
N SER A 105 26.59 17.59 -17.25
CA SER A 105 25.47 17.47 -18.19
C SER A 105 24.13 17.88 -17.55
N SER A 106 23.17 18.27 -18.39
CA SER A 106 21.77 18.53 -18.01
C SER A 106 20.89 17.28 -18.13
N ASP A 107 21.49 16.08 -18.14
CA ASP A 107 20.79 14.81 -18.34
C ASP A 107 20.26 14.29 -16.99
N PHE A 108 19.15 14.88 -16.52
CA PHE A 108 18.50 14.51 -15.27
C PHE A 108 16.97 14.52 -15.39
N PHE A 109 16.32 13.73 -14.54
CA PHE A 109 14.88 13.72 -14.38
C PHE A 109 14.48 14.69 -13.25
N SER A 110 13.69 15.71 -13.59
CA SER A 110 13.22 16.70 -12.61
C SER A 110 12.02 16.19 -11.81
N LEU A 111 12.09 16.32 -10.48
CA LEU A 111 11.00 16.03 -9.54
C LEU A 111 10.09 17.23 -9.26
N GLN A 112 10.39 18.40 -9.84
CA GLN A 112 9.61 19.61 -9.62
C GLN A 112 8.26 19.50 -10.33
N THR A 113 7.19 19.84 -9.61
CA THR A 113 5.82 19.87 -10.12
C THR A 113 5.18 21.21 -9.77
N ALA A 114 4.26 21.68 -10.62
CA ALA A 114 3.57 22.95 -10.40
C ALA A 114 2.47 22.85 -9.33
N SER A 115 1.97 21.64 -9.08
CA SER A 115 0.88 21.39 -8.12
C SER A 115 1.41 20.98 -6.74
N SER A 116 0.77 21.52 -5.70
CA SER A 116 0.92 21.06 -4.30
C SER A 116 0.02 19.87 -3.96
N ASP A 117 -0.98 19.57 -4.80
CA ASP A 117 -1.87 18.44 -4.60
C ASP A 117 -1.15 17.10 -4.91
N PRO A 118 -1.14 16.13 -3.97
CA PRO A 118 -0.43 14.86 -4.15
C PRO A 118 -0.87 14.05 -5.37
N GLU A 119 -2.16 14.06 -5.73
CA GLU A 119 -2.67 13.30 -6.87
C GLU A 119 -2.27 13.95 -8.20
N ALA A 120 -2.49 15.26 -8.33
CA ALA A 120 -2.06 16.02 -9.49
C ALA A 120 -0.54 15.93 -9.70
N ARG A 121 0.26 16.00 -8.61
CA ARG A 121 1.71 15.81 -8.64
C ARG A 121 2.10 14.44 -9.17
N LYS A 122 1.47 13.36 -8.69
CA LYS A 122 1.74 12.00 -9.20
C LYS A 122 1.40 11.86 -10.68
N LYS A 123 0.30 12.47 -11.14
CA LYS A 123 -0.10 12.44 -12.55
C LYS A 123 0.89 13.17 -13.46
N GLU A 124 1.39 14.32 -13.03
CA GLU A 124 2.44 15.06 -13.74
C GLU A 124 3.73 14.24 -13.85
N LEU A 125 4.18 13.68 -12.72
CA LEU A 125 5.38 12.84 -12.65
C LEU A 125 5.25 11.56 -13.48
N CYS A 126 4.07 10.93 -13.48
CA CYS A 126 3.80 9.77 -14.32
C CYS A 126 3.97 10.10 -15.81
N THR A 127 3.32 11.17 -16.27
CA THR A 127 3.38 11.57 -17.69
C THR A 127 4.82 11.85 -18.12
N ARG A 128 5.60 12.50 -17.24
CA ARG A 128 7.01 12.77 -17.47
C ARG A 128 7.87 11.50 -17.48
N ALA A 129 7.62 10.57 -16.56
CA ALA A 129 8.36 9.30 -16.48
C ALA A 129 8.11 8.42 -17.70
N ILE A 130 6.86 8.33 -18.19
CA ILE A 130 6.52 7.62 -19.44
C ILE A 130 7.22 8.28 -20.63
N ALA A 131 7.18 9.61 -20.73
CA ALA A 131 7.87 10.34 -21.79
C ALA A 131 9.40 10.12 -21.74
N ALA A 132 9.96 9.92 -20.55
CA ALA A 132 11.37 9.58 -20.35
C ALA A 132 11.70 8.08 -20.54
N GLY A 133 10.70 7.23 -20.81
CA GLY A 133 10.88 5.78 -20.97
C GLY A 133 11.29 5.08 -19.68
N LEU A 134 10.87 5.59 -18.52
CA LEU A 134 11.21 5.10 -17.19
C LEU A 134 10.04 4.36 -16.54
N THR A 135 10.36 3.44 -15.65
CA THR A 135 9.39 2.83 -14.73
C THR A 135 9.52 3.47 -13.35
N TRP A 136 8.43 3.50 -12.60
CA TRP A 136 8.42 4.01 -11.24
C TRP A 136 7.36 3.29 -10.42
N GLU A 137 7.82 2.47 -9.48
CA GLU A 137 6.94 1.76 -8.54
C GLU A 137 5.93 2.69 -7.86
N GLY A 138 4.64 2.37 -8.03
CA GLY A 138 3.51 3.14 -7.51
C GLY A 138 3.14 4.42 -8.29
N ILE A 139 3.80 4.73 -9.41
CA ILE A 139 3.47 5.86 -10.30
C ILE A 139 3.24 5.41 -11.74
N THR A 140 4.14 4.63 -12.33
CA THR A 140 4.01 4.11 -13.71
C THR A 140 4.78 2.81 -13.95
N ASN A 141 4.26 1.95 -14.83
CA ASN A 141 4.96 0.78 -15.35
C ASN A 141 5.77 1.07 -16.63
N GLY A 142 5.87 2.35 -17.04
CA GLY A 142 6.53 2.79 -18.27
C GLY A 142 5.63 2.80 -19.52
N GLU A 143 4.38 2.35 -19.42
CA GLU A 143 3.38 2.40 -20.50
C GLU A 143 2.13 3.19 -20.08
N SER A 144 1.73 3.06 -18.82
CA SER A 144 0.58 3.74 -18.25
C SER A 144 0.83 4.13 -16.78
N CYS A 145 0.01 5.04 -16.27
CA CYS A 145 0.07 5.42 -14.86
C CYS A 145 -0.52 4.29 -14.01
N THR A 146 0.25 3.81 -13.05
CA THR A 146 -0.19 2.82 -12.05
C THR A 146 -0.70 3.47 -10.79
N ILE A 147 -0.83 4.80 -10.79
CA ILE A 147 -1.48 5.55 -9.72
C ILE A 147 -2.85 4.90 -9.56
N SER A 148 -3.03 4.10 -8.51
CA SER A 148 -4.34 3.64 -8.12
C SER A 148 -5.15 4.91 -7.91
N MET A 149 -6.06 5.22 -8.85
CA MET A 149 -7.20 6.02 -8.47
C MET A 149 -7.77 5.27 -7.27
N ASP A 150 -7.65 5.88 -6.10
CA ASP A 150 -8.57 5.58 -5.02
C ASP A 150 -9.93 5.99 -5.57
N THR A 151 -10.53 5.12 -6.38
CA THR A 151 -11.95 5.14 -6.68
C THR A 151 -12.62 4.90 -5.36
N ARG A 152 -12.78 5.99 -4.61
CA ARG A 152 -13.80 6.13 -3.59
C ARG A 152 -15.11 5.66 -4.23
N VAL A 153 -15.51 4.44 -3.91
CA VAL A 153 -16.88 3.93 -4.03
C VAL A 153 -17.29 3.49 -2.65
#